data_AF-A0A3S2BVJ7-F1
#
_entry.id   AF-A0A3S2BVJ7-F1
#
_cell.length_a   1.000
_cell.length_b   1.000
_cell.length_c   1.000
_cell.angle_alpha   90.00
_cell.angle_beta   90.00
_cell.angle_gamma   90.00
#
_symmetry.space_group_name_H-M   'P 1'
#
loop_
_entity.id
_entity.type
_entity.pdbx_description
1 polymer ?
#
loop_
_entity_poly.entity_id
_entity_poly.type
_entity_poly.pdbx_seq_one_letter_code
_entity_poly.pdbx_strand_id
1 'polypeptide(L)' 'MGNFDKLHHICIVVHDIDKAQAYYDSIGIGPWESYPPLTEYEELQVPSPEGFKAMQYRICNLPNVQLQLCEPNGDPSP' A
#
# COMPACT_ATOMS: atom_id res chain seq x y z
N MET A 1 -19.09 20.58 3.33
CA MET A 1 -18.06 19.54 3.27
C MET A 1 -18.45 18.63 2.12
N GLY A 2 -17.63 18.60 1.07
CA GLY A 2 -17.89 17.82 -0.13
C GLY A 2 -17.17 16.48 -0.03
N ASN A 3 -17.70 15.43 -0.64
CA ASN A 3 -16.94 14.20 -0.85
C ASN A 3 -15.66 14.63 -1.60
N PHE A 4 -14.46 14.31 -1.09
CA PHE A 4 -13.13 14.71 -1.64
C PHE A 4 -12.52 16.05 -1.21
N ASP A 5 -12.97 16.70 -0.14
CA ASP A 5 -12.29 17.91 0.38
C ASP A 5 -11.04 17.64 1.26
N LYS A 6 -10.72 16.37 1.53
CA LYS A 6 -9.54 15.94 2.30
C LYS A 6 -8.75 14.87 1.54
N LEU A 7 -7.43 15.03 1.48
CA LEU A 7 -6.52 13.98 1.01
C LEU A 7 -6.51 12.82 2.02
N HIS A 8 -7.00 11.66 1.60
CA HIS A 8 -7.04 10.47 2.45
C HIS A 8 -5.67 9.79 2.55
N HIS A 9 -5.12 9.39 1.39
CA HIS A 9 -3.85 8.70 1.31
C HIS A 9 -3.18 8.86 -0.07
N ILE A 10 -1.88 8.62 -0.13
CA ILE A 10 -1.10 8.47 -1.36
C ILE A 10 -0.53 7.05 -1.38
N CYS A 11 -0.86 6.28 -2.43
CA CYS A 11 -0.34 4.92 -2.62
C CYS A 11 0.76 4.91 -3.68
N ILE A 12 1.91 4.32 -3.35
CA ILE A 12 3.14 4.32 -4.16
C ILE A 12 3.51 2.87 -4.48
N VAL A 13 3.58 2.54 -5.77
CA VAL A 13 4.03 1.23 -6.22
C VAL A 13 5.55 1.14 -6.11
N VAL A 14 6.06 0.07 -5.51
CA VAL A 14 7.49 -0.19 -5.30
C VAL A 14 7.85 -1.60 -5.73
N HIS A 15 9.12 -1.81 -6.09
CA HIS A 15 9.64 -3.13 -6.49
C HIS A 15 10.08 -4.00 -5.31
N ASP A 16 10.45 -3.38 -4.19
CA ASP A 16 10.96 -4.06 -2.99
C ASP A 16 10.54 -3.21 -1.79
N ILE A 17 9.51 -3.68 -1.08
CA ILE A 17 8.84 -2.92 -0.03
C ILE A 17 9.73 -2.70 1.18
N ASP A 18 10.61 -3.66 1.48
CA ASP A 18 11.52 -3.56 2.63
C ASP A 18 12.62 -2.53 2.34
N LYS A 19 13.18 -2.50 1.12
CA LYS A 19 14.12 -1.45 0.71
C LYS A 19 13.46 -0.07 0.66
N ALA A 20 12.24 0.02 0.13
CA ALA A 20 11.51 1.28 0.07
C ALA A 20 11.20 1.80 1.48
N GLN A 21 10.71 0.93 2.37
CA GLN A 21 10.48 1.26 3.77
C GLN A 21 11.77 1.76 4.43
N ALA A 22 12.87 1.03 4.29
CA ALA A 22 14.16 1.41 4.87
C ALA A 22 14.67 2.78 4.36
N TYR A 23 14.46 3.07 3.07
CA TYR A 23 14.79 4.39 2.52
C TYR A 23 13.94 5.49 3.16
N TYR A 24 12.62 5.33 3.24
CA TYR A 24 11.73 6.32 3.84
C TYR A 24 12.03 6.51 5.34
N ASP A 25 12.27 5.43 6.07
CA ASP A 25 12.71 5.48 7.47
C ASP A 25 14.02 6.29 7.62
N SER A 26 14.98 6.10 6.70
CA SER A 26 16.27 6.81 6.74
C SER A 26 16.16 8.32 6.56
N ILE A 27 15.08 8.80 5.95
CA ILE A 27 14.78 10.23 5.78
C ILE A 27 13.72 10.74 6.78
N GLY A 28 13.37 9.93 7.78
CA GLY A 28 12.48 10.31 8.88
C GLY A 28 10.99 10.15 8.58
N ILE A 29 10.62 9.36 7.58
CA ILE A 29 9.22 9.05 7.25
C ILE A 29 8.88 7.66 7.79
N GLY A 30 8.06 7.63 8.84
CA GLY A 30 7.63 6.44 9.57
C GLY A 30 6.78 6.84 10.79
N PRO A 31 6.37 5.89 11.66
CA PRO A 31 6.61 4.45 11.55
C PRO A 31 5.74 3.80 10.47
N TRP A 32 6.21 2.65 9.97
CA TRP A 32 5.48 1.83 9.01
C TRP A 32 4.86 0.61 9.68
N GLU A 33 3.64 0.27 9.26
CA GLU A 33 2.91 -0.91 9.70
C GLU A 33 2.61 -1.80 8.50
N SER A 34 2.80 -3.11 8.65
CA SER A 34 2.32 -4.08 7.66
C SER A 34 0.81 -4.07 7.63
N TYR A 35 0.24 -3.83 6.45
CA TYR A 35 -1.20 -3.96 6.30
C TYR A 35 -1.57 -5.45 6.43
N PRO A 36 -2.66 -5.79 7.13
CA PRO A 36 -3.10 -7.17 7.24
C PRO A 36 -3.34 -7.78 5.85
N PRO A 37 -3.27 -9.12 5.73
CA PRO A 37 -3.56 -9.80 4.47
C PRO A 37 -4.92 -9.36 3.92
N LEU A 38 -5.00 -9.13 2.61
CA LEU A 38 -6.25 -8.78 1.92
C LEU A 38 -7.27 -9.93 1.85
N THR A 39 -7.16 -10.90 2.77
CA THR A 39 -8.01 -12.10 2.84
C THR A 39 -9.43 -11.80 3.28
N GLU A 40 -9.68 -10.62 3.86
CA GLU A 40 -11.01 -10.18 4.31
C GLU A 40 -11.92 -9.75 3.16
N TYR A 41 -11.39 -9.56 1.94
CA TYR A 41 -12.18 -9.20 0.76
C TYR A 41 -12.73 -10.47 0.08
N GLU A 42 -14.02 -10.72 0.26
CA GLU A 42 -14.70 -11.91 -0.29
C GLU A 42 -15.17 -11.72 -1.74
N GLU A 43 -15.66 -10.53 -2.09
CA GLU A 43 -16.16 -10.21 -3.43
C GLU A 43 -15.14 -9.38 -4.20
N LEU A 44 -14.34 -10.05 -5.05
CA LEU A 44 -13.27 -9.42 -5.83
C LEU A 44 -13.67 -9.26 -7.30
N GLN A 45 -13.73 -8.01 -7.77
CA GLN A 45 -13.78 -7.67 -9.19
C GLN A 45 -12.41 -7.16 -9.65
N VAL A 46 -11.44 -8.08 -9.72
CA VAL A 46 -10.07 -7.80 -10.17
C VAL A 46 -9.64 -8.75 -11.30
N PRO A 47 -8.68 -8.37 -12.16
CA PRO A 47 -8.22 -9.23 -13.24
C PRO A 47 -7.58 -10.55 -12.77
N SER A 48 -6.89 -10.52 -11.62
CA SER A 48 -6.32 -11.72 -10.97
C SER A 48 -6.54 -11.66 -9.47
N PRO A 49 -7.47 -12.46 -8.92
CA PRO A 49 -7.66 -12.60 -7.48
C PRO A 49 -6.39 -13.08 -6.74
N GLU A 50 -5.61 -13.94 -7.37
CA GLU A 50 -4.35 -14.47 -6.84
C GLU A 50 -3.30 -13.37 -6.75
N GLY A 51 -3.12 -12.61 -7.83
CA GLY A 51 -2.24 -11.44 -7.86
C GLY A 51 -2.65 -10.40 -6.81
N PHE A 52 -3.96 -10.16 -6.66
CA PHE A 52 -4.47 -9.24 -5.64
C PHE A 52 -4.10 -9.69 -4.21
N LYS A 53 -4.31 -10.97 -3.90
CA LYS A 53 -4.00 -11.54 -2.58
C LYS A 53 -2.50 -11.63 -2.29
N ALA A 54 -1.66 -11.62 -3.32
CA ALA A 54 -0.20 -11.65 -3.20
C ALA A 54 0.43 -10.25 -3.02
N MET A 55 -0.34 -9.17 -3.17
CA MET A 55 0.17 -7.81 -2.97
C MET A 55 0.55 -7.59 -1.51
N GLN A 56 1.69 -6.94 -1.30
CA GLN A 56 2.12 -6.48 0.02
C GLN A 56 1.87 -4.99 0.17
N TYR A 57 1.53 -4.58 1.38
CA TYR A 57 1.35 -3.18 1.72
C TYR A 57 2.06 -2.80 3.01
N ARG A 58 2.51 -1.55 3.06
CA ARG A 58 2.94 -0.85 4.27
C ARG A 58 2.18 0.46 4.37
N ILE A 59 1.69 0.80 5.55
CA ILE A 59 1.03 2.07 5.81
C ILE A 59 1.85 2.92 6.79
N CYS A 60 1.90 4.21 6.56
CA CYS A 60 2.46 5.20 7.47
C CYS A 60 1.45 6.34 7.64
N ASN A 61 0.92 6.49 8.85
CA ASN A 61 -0.07 7.52 9.17
C ASN A 61 0.64 8.79 9.64
N LEU A 62 0.69 9.81 8.77
CA LEU A 62 1.14 11.15 9.15
C LEU A 62 -0.05 11.98 9.67
N PRO A 63 0.19 13.12 10.37
CA PRO A 63 -0.90 13.91 10.95
C PRO A 63 -1.98 14.38 9.96
N ASN A 64 -1.64 14.56 8.68
CA ASN A 64 -2.52 15.14 7.67
C ASN A 64 -2.81 14.23 6.46
N VAL A 65 -2.05 13.14 6.28
CA VAL A 65 -2.19 12.21 5.14
C VAL A 65 -1.63 10.85 5.52
N GLN A 66 -2.18 9.78 4.94
CA GLN A 66 -1.56 8.45 4.99
C GLN A 66 -0.67 8.22 3.76
N LEU A 67 0.54 7.72 3.98
CA LEU A 67 1.36 7.15 2.92
C LEU A 67 1.18 5.64 2.91
N GLN A 68 1.11 5.06 1.72
CA GLN A 68 0.98 3.62 1.52
C GLN A 68 1.99 3.17 0.47
N LEU A 69 2.77 2.15 0.79
CA LEU A 69 3.60 1.43 -0.18
C LEU A 69 2.83 0.18 -0.63
N CYS A 70 2.92 -0.13 -1.92
CA CYS A 70 2.32 -1.30 -2.54
C CYS A 70 3.39 -2.03 -3.36
N GLU A 71 3.64 -3.30 -3.03
CA GLU A 71 4.48 -4.19 -3.83
C GLU A 71 3.60 -5.27 -4.47
N PRO A 72 3.42 -5.22 -5.80
CA PRO A 72 2.83 -6.32 -6.56
C PRO A 72 3.71 -7.57 -6.50
N ASN A 73 3.12 -8.73 -6.77
CA ASN A 73 3.92 -9.93 -6.97
C ASN A 73 4.73 -9.85 -8.28
N GLY A 74 5.64 -10.80 -8.49
CA GLY A 74 6.51 -10.84 -9.68
C GLY A 74 5.81 -11.27 -10.98
N ASP A 75 4.50 -11.49 -10.96
CA ASP A 75 3.76 -11.92 -12.15
C ASP A 75 3.59 -10.75 -13.13
N PRO A 76 3.52 -11.01 -14.44
CA PRO A 76 3.24 -9.98 -15.42
C PRO A 76 1.87 -9.33 -15.16
N SER A 77 1.75 -8.04 -15.48
CA SER A 77 0.45 -7.38 -15.47
C SER A 77 -0.49 -8.08 -16.48
N PRO A 78 -1.78 -8.25 -16.14
CA PRO A 78 -2.81 -8.77 -17.05
C PRO A 78 -2.89 -8.05 -18.40
#